data_AF-A0A949AI46-F1
#
_entry.id   AF-A0A949AI46-F1
#
_cell.length_a   1.000
_cell.length_b   1.000
_cell.length_c   1.000
_cell.angle_alpha   90.00
_cell.angle_beta   90.00
_cell.angle_gamma   90.00
#
_symmetry.space_group_name_H-M   'P 1'
#
loop_
_entity.id
_entity.type
_entity.pdbx_description
1 polymer ?
#
loop_
_entity_poly.entity_id
_entity_poly.type
_entity_poly.pdbx_seq_one_letter_code
_entity_poly.pdbx_strand_id
1 'polypeptide(L)'
;MLKRLFTTLEFSEEYYHYCNRMMFMRGGPPHWTEEYKDQKSDLKDKIDKLEEILNRLDLIEEPNIGPVARIDSTPRTIDKLKKLLSRFHKVARQLRKRHDNRNTLEIEDEYDVQDLLHALLKLEFEDIRAEEWTPSYAASSSRMDFLLKQEQTVIEVKKTSKSLKEKDVGEQLIIDIAHYRQHPDCKKLVCFVYDSEGRIGNPQGLENDLASQSTDYMQIVVIVNPL
;
A
#
# COMPACT_ATOMS: atom_id res chain seq x y z
N MET A 1 11.49 29.79 -13.23
CA MET A 1 12.83 29.44 -13.75
C MET A 1 12.77 28.23 -14.69
N LEU A 2 12.17 27.10 -14.31
CA LEU A 2 11.93 25.96 -15.23
C LEU A 2 10.98 26.24 -16.42
N LYS A 3 10.09 27.24 -16.31
CA LYS A 3 9.24 27.68 -17.43
C LYS A 3 9.95 28.51 -18.52
N ARG A 4 11.22 28.91 -18.32
CA ARG A 4 12.05 29.55 -19.36
C ARG A 4 12.90 28.55 -20.16
N LEU A 5 12.95 27.29 -19.72
CA LEU A 5 13.74 26.24 -20.37
C LEU A 5 12.99 25.54 -21.51
N PHE A 6 11.66 25.69 -21.61
CA PHE A 6 10.83 24.92 -22.53
C PHE A 6 9.74 25.78 -23.17
N THR A 7 10.12 26.58 -24.17
CA THR A 7 9.21 27.05 -25.23
C THR A 7 9.89 26.77 -26.57
N THR A 8 9.50 25.64 -27.15
CA THR A 8 10.25 24.84 -28.14
C THR A 8 10.06 25.26 -29.61
N LEU A 9 9.71 26.51 -29.92
CA LEU A 9 9.63 26.97 -31.32
C LEU A 9 10.39 28.28 -31.54
N GLU A 10 10.07 29.36 -30.84
CA GLU A 10 10.78 30.65 -30.98
C GLU A 10 12.26 30.53 -30.66
N PHE A 11 12.62 29.87 -29.54
CA PHE A 11 14.03 29.69 -29.18
C PHE A 11 14.76 28.79 -30.19
N SER A 12 14.06 27.85 -30.82
CA SER A 12 14.66 27.00 -31.85
C SER A 12 14.93 27.79 -33.13
N GLU A 13 14.04 28.70 -33.53
CA GLU A 13 14.19 29.52 -34.74
C GLU A 13 15.24 30.62 -34.54
N GLU A 14 15.23 31.31 -33.40
CA GLU A 14 16.26 32.31 -33.06
C GLU A 14 17.66 31.66 -33.00
N TYR A 15 17.73 30.45 -32.44
CA TYR A 15 18.95 29.66 -32.38
C TYR A 15 19.37 29.13 -33.75
N TYR A 16 18.44 28.69 -34.60
CA TYR A 16 18.74 28.26 -35.97
C TYR A 16 19.30 29.41 -36.81
N HIS A 17 18.73 30.62 -36.67
CA HIS A 17 19.22 31.82 -37.33
C HIS A 17 20.58 32.28 -36.80
N TYR A 18 20.82 32.19 -35.48
CA TYR A 18 22.12 32.50 -34.88
C TYR A 18 23.21 31.51 -35.32
N CYS A 19 22.92 30.20 -35.29
CA CYS A 19 23.84 29.16 -35.73
C CYS A 19 24.17 29.25 -37.21
N ASN A 20 23.19 29.53 -38.09
CA ASN A 20 23.47 29.76 -39.50
C ASN A 20 24.36 31.00 -39.71
N ARG A 21 24.09 32.11 -39.00
CA ARG A 21 24.90 33.34 -39.12
C ARG A 21 26.34 33.15 -38.64
N MET A 22 26.55 32.30 -37.63
CA MET A 22 27.88 31.93 -37.11
C MET A 22 28.62 30.91 -38.00
N MET A 23 27.92 29.95 -38.61
CA MET A 23 28.52 28.98 -39.55
C MET A 23 29.19 29.67 -40.74
N PHE A 24 28.59 30.74 -41.28
CA PHE A 24 29.17 31.51 -42.39
C PHE A 24 30.39 32.37 -42.00
N MET A 25 30.57 32.72 -40.72
CA MET A 25 31.67 33.60 -40.30
C MET A 25 32.90 32.86 -39.75
N ARG A 26 32.76 31.62 -39.24
CA ARG A 26 33.87 30.96 -38.51
C ARG A 26 34.16 29.50 -38.87
N GLY A 27 33.61 28.98 -39.97
CA GLY A 27 34.11 27.72 -40.56
C GLY A 27 33.83 26.45 -39.75
N GLY A 28 32.66 26.35 -39.10
CA GLY A 28 32.20 25.12 -38.45
C GLY A 28 31.38 25.38 -37.17
N PRO A 29 30.51 24.45 -36.74
CA PRO A 29 29.72 24.63 -35.53
C PRO A 29 30.62 24.64 -34.28
N PRO A 30 30.27 25.41 -33.23
CA PRO A 30 31.04 25.44 -31.97
C PRO A 30 31.23 24.04 -31.38
N HIS A 31 32.32 23.81 -30.66
CA HIS A 31 32.62 22.54 -29.98
C HIS A 31 31.71 22.37 -28.74
N TRP A 32 30.45 21.97 -28.95
CA TRP A 32 29.40 21.85 -27.92
C TRP A 32 29.54 20.63 -26.97
N THR A 33 30.58 19.81 -27.10
CA THR A 33 30.67 18.52 -26.39
C THR A 33 31.44 18.57 -25.07
N GLU A 34 32.26 19.61 -24.82
CA GLU A 34 33.05 19.74 -23.59
C GLU A 34 32.28 20.47 -22.49
N GLU A 35 31.64 21.61 -22.77
CA GLU A 35 30.90 22.39 -21.75
C GLU A 35 29.74 21.61 -21.09
N TYR A 36 29.02 20.76 -21.85
CA TYR A 36 27.95 19.92 -21.27
C TYR A 36 28.50 18.82 -20.36
N LYS A 37 29.67 18.26 -20.69
CA LYS A 37 30.33 17.25 -19.86
C LYS A 37 30.77 17.86 -18.54
N ASP A 38 31.33 19.06 -18.59
CA ASP A 38 31.80 19.77 -17.41
C ASP A 38 30.63 20.15 -16.49
N GLN A 39 29.53 20.68 -17.04
CA GLN A 39 28.33 20.98 -16.24
C GLN A 39 27.69 19.73 -15.65
N LYS A 40 27.62 18.64 -16.41
CA LYS A 40 27.09 17.35 -15.91
C LYS A 40 27.97 16.76 -14.82
N SER A 41 29.30 16.89 -14.95
CA SER A 41 30.26 16.46 -13.93
C SER A 41 30.09 17.26 -12.65
N ASP A 42 30.02 18.59 -12.74
CA ASP A 42 29.83 19.49 -11.59
C ASP A 42 28.51 19.23 -10.85
N LEU A 43 27.42 18.96 -11.58
CA LEU A 43 26.14 18.56 -10.99
C LEU A 43 26.22 17.21 -10.27
N LYS A 44 26.97 16.26 -10.82
CA LYS A 44 27.12 14.93 -10.23
C LYS A 44 27.93 15.00 -8.94
N ASP A 45 29.04 15.76 -8.95
CA ASP A 45 29.84 16.02 -7.75
C ASP A 45 29.05 16.73 -6.64
N LYS A 46 28.12 17.62 -7.01
CA LYS A 46 27.22 18.27 -6.05
C LYS A 46 26.21 17.30 -5.44
N ILE A 47 25.67 16.36 -6.22
CA ILE A 47 24.77 15.32 -5.72
C ILE A 47 25.53 14.39 -4.77
N ASP A 48 26.70 13.91 -5.18
CA ASP A 48 27.50 12.99 -4.37
C ASP A 48 27.89 13.64 -3.02
N LYS A 49 28.22 14.93 -3.02
CA LYS A 49 28.46 15.70 -1.77
C LYS A 49 27.21 15.85 -0.90
N LEU A 50 26.04 16.04 -1.50
CA LEU A 50 24.78 16.14 -0.75
C LEU A 50 24.38 14.79 -0.16
N GLU A 51 24.59 13.70 -0.88
CA GLU A 51 24.39 12.34 -0.38
C GLU A 51 25.35 12.04 0.78
N GLU A 52 26.61 12.45 0.67
CA GLU A 52 27.59 12.31 1.77
C GLU A 52 27.19 13.13 3.01
N ILE A 53 26.70 14.37 2.82
CA ILE A 53 26.19 15.20 3.91
C ILE A 53 24.98 14.51 4.56
N LEU A 54 24.07 13.95 3.77
CA LEU A 54 22.91 13.21 4.28
C LEU A 54 23.36 12.04 5.16
N ASN A 55 24.29 11.22 4.65
CA ASN A 55 24.85 10.08 5.38
C ASN A 55 25.56 10.51 6.68
N ARG A 56 26.18 11.69 6.71
CA ARG A 56 26.81 12.23 7.92
C ARG A 56 25.78 12.77 8.91
N LEU A 57 24.69 13.39 8.45
CA LEU A 57 23.59 13.83 9.29
C LEU A 57 22.89 12.63 9.94
N ASP A 58 22.76 11.51 9.22
CA ASP A 58 22.24 10.24 9.76
C ASP A 58 23.13 9.65 10.89
N LEU A 59 24.38 10.09 11.02
CA LEU A 59 25.31 9.67 12.06
C LEU A 59 25.35 10.62 13.27
N ILE A 60 24.67 11.76 13.21
CA ILE A 60 24.59 12.70 14.34
C ILE A 60 23.41 12.27 15.20
N GLU A 61 23.68 11.64 16.35
CA GLU A 61 22.66 11.36 17.35
C GLU A 61 22.17 12.67 17.97
N GLU A 62 20.86 12.96 17.85
CA GLU A 62 20.25 14.13 18.50
C GLU A 62 20.23 13.97 20.04
N PRO A 63 20.45 15.06 20.80
CA PRO A 63 20.49 14.99 22.26
C PRO A 63 19.14 14.59 22.86
N ASN A 64 19.20 13.55 23.68
CA ASN A 64 18.11 12.90 24.40
C ASN A 64 17.36 13.86 25.36
N ILE A 65 16.10 14.19 25.04
CA ILE A 65 15.15 14.82 25.96
C ILE A 65 13.96 13.86 26.19
N GLY A 66 14.13 12.90 27.11
CA GLY A 66 13.02 12.08 27.65
C GLY A 66 12.45 11.04 26.68
N PRO A 67 11.62 10.07 27.13
CA PRO A 67 11.64 8.71 26.59
C PRO A 67 10.92 8.62 25.24
N VAL A 68 11.64 8.94 24.17
CA VAL A 68 11.19 8.73 22.79
C VAL A 68 11.45 7.28 22.42
N ALA A 69 10.38 6.61 22.02
CA ALA A 69 10.34 5.22 21.60
C ALA A 69 11.46 4.89 20.61
N ARG A 70 12.06 3.70 20.79
CA ARG A 70 12.90 3.05 19.79
C ARG A 70 12.26 3.21 18.41
N ILE A 71 13.01 3.69 17.43
CA ILE A 71 12.65 3.46 16.02
C ILE A 71 12.88 1.97 15.80
N ASP A 72 11.86 1.18 16.14
CA ASP A 72 11.81 -0.23 15.79
C ASP A 72 11.86 -0.29 14.26
N SER A 73 12.94 -0.86 13.73
CA SER A 73 13.08 -1.26 12.32
C SER A 73 12.06 -2.35 11.91
N THR A 74 11.15 -2.69 12.82
CA THR A 74 10.04 -3.61 12.65
C THR A 74 8.95 -2.94 11.80
N PRO A 75 8.55 -3.53 10.66
CA PRO A 75 7.42 -3.04 9.88
C PRO A 75 6.17 -2.90 10.76
N ARG A 76 5.45 -1.77 10.65
CA ARG A 76 4.18 -1.56 11.37
C ARG A 76 3.22 -2.69 11.01
N THR A 77 2.36 -3.10 11.95
CA THR A 77 1.33 -4.14 11.74
C THR A 77 0.60 -3.99 10.41
N ILE A 78 0.23 -2.75 10.05
CA ILE A 78 -0.54 -2.49 8.84
C ILE A 78 0.27 -2.76 7.56
N ASP A 79 1.58 -2.53 7.59
CA ASP A 79 2.46 -2.78 6.45
C ASP A 79 2.65 -4.28 6.24
N LYS A 80 2.74 -5.05 7.34
CA LYS A 80 2.72 -6.53 7.30
C LYS A 80 1.41 -7.05 6.72
N LEU A 81 0.27 -6.56 7.19
CA LEU A 81 -1.05 -6.96 6.69
C LEU A 81 -1.24 -6.61 5.22
N LYS A 82 -0.93 -5.37 4.81
CA LYS A 82 -0.98 -4.97 3.39
C LYS A 82 -0.12 -5.88 2.51
N LYS A 83 1.08 -6.25 2.97
CA LYS A 83 1.97 -7.17 2.25
C LYS A 83 1.38 -8.59 2.15
N LEU A 84 0.79 -9.12 3.22
CA LEU A 84 0.14 -10.44 3.20
C LEU A 84 -1.08 -10.43 2.27
N LEU A 85 -1.99 -9.47 2.47
CA LEU A 85 -3.28 -9.39 1.75
C LEU A 85 -3.09 -9.09 0.26
N SER A 86 -2.15 -8.23 -0.12
CA SER A 86 -1.82 -7.99 -1.55
C SER A 86 -1.22 -9.21 -2.25
N ARG A 87 -0.68 -10.18 -1.50
CA ARG A 87 -0.11 -11.43 -2.03
C ARG A 87 -1.06 -12.61 -1.92
N PHE A 88 -2.21 -12.46 -1.27
CA PHE A 88 -3.17 -13.53 -1.02
C PHE A 88 -3.55 -14.28 -2.30
N HIS A 89 -4.01 -13.55 -3.34
CA HIS A 89 -4.39 -14.18 -4.60
C HIS A 89 -3.22 -14.93 -5.28
N LYS A 90 -1.97 -14.49 -5.12
CA LYS A 90 -0.80 -15.20 -5.66
C LYS A 90 -0.62 -16.56 -5.00
N VAL A 91 -0.79 -16.62 -3.68
CA VAL A 91 -0.73 -17.89 -2.92
C VAL A 91 -1.88 -18.80 -3.30
N ALA A 92 -3.11 -18.28 -3.33
CA ALA A 92 -4.31 -19.03 -3.75
C ALA A 92 -4.12 -19.64 -5.15
N ARG A 93 -3.60 -18.87 -6.12
CA ARG A 93 -3.28 -19.37 -7.46
C ARG A 93 -2.21 -20.46 -7.45
N GLN A 94 -1.18 -20.31 -6.63
CA GLN A 94 -0.09 -21.30 -6.53
C GLN A 94 -0.59 -22.63 -5.97
N LEU A 95 -1.51 -22.62 -5.00
CA LEU A 95 -2.10 -23.84 -4.44
C LEU A 95 -2.84 -24.67 -5.50
N ARG A 96 -3.41 -24.03 -6.54
CA ARG A 96 -4.04 -24.73 -7.67
C ARG A 96 -3.04 -25.47 -8.58
N LYS A 97 -1.75 -25.13 -8.55
CA LYS A 97 -0.72 -25.78 -9.37
C LYS A 97 -0.15 -27.00 -8.63
N ARG A 98 -0.84 -28.13 -8.73
CA ARG A 98 -0.48 -29.38 -8.05
C ARG A 98 0.10 -30.42 -9.02
N HIS A 99 1.04 -31.22 -8.51
CA HIS A 99 1.51 -32.42 -9.18
C HIS A 99 0.41 -33.49 -9.21
N ASP A 100 0.30 -34.26 -10.29
CA ASP A 100 -0.67 -35.35 -10.49
C ASP A 100 -2.13 -35.02 -10.13
N ASN A 101 -2.59 -33.79 -10.39
CA ASN A 101 -3.98 -33.37 -10.10
C ASN A 101 -4.43 -33.67 -8.66
N ARG A 102 -3.52 -33.63 -7.68
CA ARG A 102 -3.87 -33.87 -6.27
C ARG A 102 -4.81 -32.79 -5.75
N ASN A 103 -5.72 -33.20 -4.85
CA ASN A 103 -6.64 -32.30 -4.16
C ASN A 103 -5.88 -31.17 -3.42
N THR A 104 -6.49 -30.00 -3.41
CA THR A 104 -5.99 -28.78 -2.78
C THR A 104 -7.11 -28.04 -2.06
N LEU A 105 -6.77 -27.01 -1.30
CA LEU A 105 -7.74 -26.04 -0.82
C LEU A 105 -8.33 -25.28 -2.03
N GLU A 106 -9.61 -25.48 -2.28
CA GLU A 106 -10.41 -24.69 -3.20
C GLU A 106 -10.97 -23.48 -2.44
N ILE A 107 -11.09 -22.32 -3.10
CA ILE A 107 -11.58 -21.10 -2.45
C ILE A 107 -12.91 -20.72 -3.09
N GLU A 108 -13.98 -21.28 -2.54
CA GLU A 108 -15.34 -21.14 -3.04
C GLU A 108 -16.10 -20.07 -2.26
N ASP A 109 -15.92 -20.02 -0.94
CA ASP A 109 -16.61 -19.09 -0.05
C ASP A 109 -15.68 -18.31 0.89
N GLU A 110 -16.27 -17.56 1.81
CA GLU A 110 -15.57 -16.72 2.79
C GLU A 110 -14.76 -17.54 3.79
N TYR A 111 -15.25 -18.71 4.19
CA TYR A 111 -14.57 -19.59 5.14
C TYR A 111 -13.29 -20.16 4.54
N ASP A 112 -13.29 -20.50 3.25
CA ASP A 112 -12.07 -20.93 2.56
C ASP A 112 -11.01 -19.81 2.49
N VAL A 113 -11.46 -18.55 2.35
CA VAL A 113 -10.58 -17.38 2.42
C VAL A 113 -9.99 -17.23 3.81
N GLN A 114 -10.83 -17.38 4.84
CA GLN A 114 -10.40 -17.34 6.24
C GLN A 114 -9.37 -18.44 6.54
N ASP A 115 -9.58 -19.67 6.08
CA ASP A 115 -8.63 -20.78 6.31
C ASP A 115 -7.24 -20.49 5.73
N LEU A 116 -7.19 -20.04 4.48
CA LEU A 116 -5.91 -19.66 3.87
C LEU A 116 -5.30 -18.43 4.56
N LEU A 117 -6.11 -17.43 4.87
CA LEU A 117 -5.64 -16.19 5.48
C LEU A 117 -5.06 -16.46 6.88
N HIS A 118 -5.73 -17.29 7.68
CA HIS A 118 -5.25 -17.67 9.00
C HIS A 118 -3.87 -18.32 8.93
N ALA A 119 -3.67 -19.25 7.98
CA ALA A 119 -2.35 -19.86 7.77
C ALA A 119 -1.27 -18.83 7.41
N LEU A 120 -1.61 -17.79 6.63
CA LEU A 120 -0.69 -16.71 6.27
C LEU A 120 -0.42 -15.75 7.43
N LEU A 121 -1.43 -15.44 8.25
CA LEU A 121 -1.28 -14.57 9.41
C LEU A 121 -0.31 -15.17 10.44
N LYS A 122 -0.32 -16.50 10.61
CA LYS A 122 0.61 -17.22 11.51
C LYS A 122 2.09 -17.07 11.15
N LEU A 123 2.41 -16.51 9.98
CA LEU A 123 3.79 -16.19 9.59
C LEU A 123 4.30 -14.91 10.26
N GLU A 124 3.41 -14.02 10.67
CA GLU A 124 3.75 -12.65 11.10
C GLU A 124 3.23 -12.29 12.50
N PHE A 125 2.25 -13.04 13.02
CA PHE A 125 1.54 -12.73 14.27
C PHE A 125 1.42 -13.98 15.17
N GLU A 126 1.63 -13.78 16.47
CA GLU A 126 1.66 -14.85 17.48
C GLU A 126 0.29 -15.08 18.16
N ASP A 127 -0.43 -14.01 18.55
CA ASP A 127 -1.74 -14.08 19.23
C ASP A 127 -2.87 -13.72 18.26
N ILE A 128 -3.21 -14.68 17.40
CA ILE A 128 -4.35 -14.63 16.48
C ILE A 128 -5.51 -15.38 17.13
N ARG A 129 -6.56 -14.64 17.50
CA ARG A 129 -7.78 -15.21 18.05
C ARG A 129 -8.81 -15.31 16.94
N ALA A 130 -9.00 -16.53 16.44
CA ALA A 130 -10.23 -16.87 15.73
C ALA A 130 -11.30 -17.11 16.81
N GLU A 131 -12.42 -16.38 16.76
CA GLU A 131 -13.54 -16.46 17.70
C GLU A 131 -13.28 -15.95 19.14
N GLU A 132 -13.54 -14.67 19.42
CA GLU A 132 -13.91 -14.23 20.78
C GLU A 132 -15.40 -13.89 20.81
N TRP A 133 -16.14 -14.54 21.72
CA TRP A 133 -17.47 -14.09 22.10
C TRP A 133 -17.35 -12.71 22.75
N THR A 134 -17.91 -11.68 22.12
CA THR A 134 -18.18 -10.43 22.83
C THR A 134 -19.25 -10.69 23.90
N PRO A 135 -19.14 -10.11 25.11
CA PRO A 135 -20.21 -10.16 26.09
C PRO A 135 -21.45 -9.51 25.47
N SER A 136 -22.46 -10.32 25.22
CA SER A 136 -23.72 -9.98 24.57
C SER A 136 -24.39 -8.77 25.24
N TYR A 137 -24.31 -7.59 24.63
CA TYR A 137 -25.11 -6.42 25.01
C TYR A 137 -26.11 -5.96 23.95
N ALA A 138 -26.16 -6.63 22.80
CA ALA A 138 -27.25 -6.50 21.84
C ALA A 138 -27.41 -7.82 21.09
N ALA A 139 -28.65 -8.21 20.81
CA ALA A 139 -29.05 -9.52 20.31
C ALA A 139 -28.50 -9.83 18.91
N SER A 140 -27.28 -10.35 18.86
CA SER A 140 -26.67 -11.15 17.78
C SER A 140 -25.20 -11.29 18.15
N SER A 141 -24.76 -12.47 18.57
CA SER A 141 -23.35 -12.77 18.70
C SER A 141 -22.74 -12.87 17.30
N SER A 142 -22.41 -11.73 16.69
CA SER A 142 -21.62 -11.74 15.46
C SER A 142 -20.20 -12.13 15.83
N ARG A 143 -19.84 -13.36 15.43
CA ARG A 143 -18.52 -13.93 15.54
C ARG A 143 -17.55 -13.07 14.71
N MET A 144 -16.45 -12.64 15.32
CA MET A 144 -15.37 -11.96 14.61
C MET A 144 -14.51 -12.98 13.87
N ASP A 145 -14.05 -12.64 12.67
CA ASP A 145 -13.20 -13.54 11.88
C ASP A 145 -11.82 -13.72 12.52
N PHE A 146 -11.06 -12.63 12.69
CA PHE A 146 -9.77 -12.65 13.40
C PHE A 146 -9.55 -11.41 14.26
N LEU A 147 -9.13 -11.63 15.51
CA LEU A 147 -8.58 -10.60 16.38
C LEU A 147 -7.08 -10.84 16.59
N LEU A 148 -6.27 -9.90 16.09
CA LEU A 148 -4.85 -9.79 16.42
C LEU A 148 -4.75 -9.02 17.75
N LYS A 149 -4.71 -9.76 18.87
CA LYS A 149 -4.95 -9.18 20.19
C LYS A 149 -3.87 -8.17 20.59
N GLN A 150 -2.61 -8.51 20.36
CA GLN A 150 -1.47 -7.65 20.72
C GLN A 150 -1.47 -6.36 19.89
N GLU A 151 -1.93 -6.45 18.65
CA GLU A 151 -2.00 -5.37 17.68
C GLU A 151 -3.29 -4.56 17.75
N GLN A 152 -4.24 -4.96 18.61
CA GLN A 152 -5.59 -4.39 18.73
C GLN A 152 -6.25 -4.19 17.36
N THR A 153 -6.08 -5.19 16.49
CA THR A 153 -6.49 -5.14 15.09
C THR A 153 -7.46 -6.29 14.80
N VAL A 154 -8.68 -5.96 14.40
CA VAL A 154 -9.64 -6.93 13.88
C VAL A 154 -9.46 -7.02 12.36
N ILE A 155 -9.55 -8.23 11.83
CA ILE A 155 -9.62 -8.49 10.39
C ILE A 155 -11.00 -9.07 10.12
N GLU A 156 -11.75 -8.42 9.24
CA GLU A 156 -13.05 -8.88 8.73
C GLU A 156 -12.86 -9.33 7.28
N VAL A 157 -13.32 -10.53 6.94
CA VAL A 157 -13.15 -11.12 5.61
C VAL A 157 -14.49 -11.10 4.87
N LYS A 158 -14.44 -10.77 3.58
CA LYS A 158 -15.56 -10.98 2.65
C LYS A 158 -15.05 -11.65 1.39
N LYS A 159 -15.86 -12.53 0.79
CA LYS A 159 -15.60 -13.05 -0.56
C LYS A 159 -16.76 -12.71 -1.49
N THR A 160 -16.47 -12.10 -2.64
CA THR A 160 -17.51 -11.83 -3.62
C THR A 160 -18.07 -13.13 -4.21
N SER A 161 -19.35 -13.10 -4.53
CA SER A 161 -20.06 -14.23 -5.14
C SER A 161 -21.13 -13.73 -6.10
N LYS A 162 -21.85 -14.64 -6.75
CA LYS A 162 -22.96 -14.25 -7.64
C LYS A 162 -24.05 -13.45 -6.90
N SER A 163 -24.24 -13.72 -5.61
CA SER A 163 -25.24 -13.08 -4.74
C SER A 163 -24.67 -12.00 -3.82
N LEU A 164 -23.34 -11.88 -3.70
CA LEU A 164 -22.67 -10.87 -2.89
C LEU A 164 -21.77 -10.00 -3.78
N LYS A 165 -22.30 -8.84 -4.19
CA LYS A 165 -21.63 -7.89 -5.10
C LYS A 165 -21.23 -6.63 -4.34
N GLU A 166 -20.59 -5.68 -5.04
CA GLU A 166 -20.07 -4.43 -4.47
C GLU A 166 -21.00 -3.75 -3.46
N LYS A 167 -22.27 -3.56 -3.83
CA LYS A 167 -23.27 -2.94 -2.94
C LYS A 167 -23.49 -3.75 -1.67
N ASP A 168 -23.70 -5.06 -1.80
CA ASP A 168 -23.97 -5.95 -0.67
C ASP A 168 -22.75 -6.05 0.26
N VAL A 169 -21.54 -6.11 -0.32
CA VAL A 169 -20.28 -6.07 0.43
C VAL A 169 -20.17 -4.76 1.21
N GLY A 170 -20.44 -3.62 0.57
CA GLY A 170 -20.40 -2.31 1.23
C GLY A 170 -21.40 -2.21 2.39
N GLU A 171 -22.65 -2.65 2.18
CA GLU A 171 -23.69 -2.65 3.21
C GLU A 171 -23.32 -3.52 4.42
N GLN A 172 -22.78 -4.72 4.18
CA GLN A 172 -22.31 -5.60 5.25
C GLN A 172 -21.13 -4.98 6.01
N LEU A 173 -20.12 -4.48 5.30
CA LEU A 173 -18.96 -3.86 5.94
C LEU A 173 -19.31 -2.60 6.75
N ILE A 174 -20.34 -1.84 6.36
CA ILE A 174 -20.84 -0.72 7.17
C ILE A 174 -21.41 -1.22 8.51
N ILE A 175 -22.14 -2.33 8.50
CA ILE A 175 -22.67 -2.96 9.72
C ILE A 175 -21.51 -3.46 10.59
N ASP A 176 -20.52 -4.11 9.98
CA ASP A 176 -19.33 -4.60 10.68
C ASP A 176 -18.56 -3.45 11.33
N ILE A 177 -18.31 -2.35 10.60
CA ILE A 177 -17.68 -1.13 11.13
C ILE A 177 -18.46 -0.60 12.34
N ALA A 178 -19.79 -0.53 12.25
CA ALA A 178 -20.62 -0.04 13.36
C ALA A 178 -20.54 -0.96 14.59
N HIS A 179 -20.49 -2.28 14.37
CA HIS A 179 -20.34 -3.27 15.42
C HIS A 179 -18.98 -3.13 16.13
N TYR A 180 -17.89 -3.10 15.37
CA TYR A 180 -16.53 -3.09 15.91
C TYR A 180 -16.13 -1.78 16.59
N ARG A 181 -16.80 -0.66 16.29
CA ARG A 181 -16.61 0.60 17.04
C ARG A 181 -16.86 0.47 18.53
N GLN A 182 -17.66 -0.51 18.96
CA GLN A 182 -17.99 -0.75 20.36
C GLN A 182 -17.04 -1.76 21.02
N HIS A 183 -16.13 -2.38 20.24
CA HIS A 183 -15.25 -3.42 20.75
C HIS A 183 -14.02 -2.81 21.46
N PRO A 184 -13.80 -3.10 22.76
CA PRO A 184 -12.78 -2.40 23.56
C PRO A 184 -11.34 -2.61 23.06
N ASP A 185 -11.08 -3.75 22.42
CA ASP A 185 -9.76 -4.07 21.86
C ASP A 185 -9.64 -3.83 20.35
N CYS A 186 -10.60 -3.15 19.71
CA CYS A 186 -10.55 -2.83 18.28
C CYS A 186 -10.13 -1.38 18.07
N LYS A 187 -8.82 -1.13 17.97
CA LYS A 187 -8.29 0.17 17.53
C LYS A 187 -8.14 0.27 16.01
N LYS A 188 -8.15 -0.87 15.33
CA LYS A 188 -8.05 -0.95 13.88
C LYS A 188 -8.92 -2.06 13.34
N LEU A 189 -9.69 -1.75 12.32
CA LEU A 189 -10.46 -2.72 11.54
C LEU A 189 -9.86 -2.81 10.15
N VAL A 190 -9.49 -4.02 9.74
CA VAL A 190 -9.00 -4.33 8.40
C VAL A 190 -10.03 -5.18 7.69
N CYS A 191 -10.74 -4.59 6.73
CA CYS A 191 -11.70 -5.32 5.90
C CYS A 191 -10.98 -5.87 4.67
N PHE A 192 -10.85 -7.19 4.57
CA PHE A 192 -10.26 -7.86 3.42
C PHE A 192 -11.35 -8.45 2.52
N VAL A 193 -11.46 -7.93 1.30
CA VAL A 193 -12.44 -8.39 0.32
C VAL A 193 -11.73 -9.17 -0.78
N TYR A 194 -11.97 -10.48 -0.83
CA TYR A 194 -11.46 -11.34 -1.88
C TYR A 194 -12.42 -11.37 -3.07
N ASP A 195 -12.05 -10.68 -4.16
CA ASP A 195 -12.83 -10.55 -5.38
C ASP A 195 -12.17 -11.29 -6.56
N SER A 196 -12.05 -12.61 -6.44
CA SER A 196 -11.34 -13.45 -7.42
C SER A 196 -11.94 -13.41 -8.84
N GLU A 197 -13.16 -12.91 -9.00
CA GLU A 197 -13.89 -12.86 -10.27
C GLU A 197 -14.17 -11.42 -10.75
N GLY A 198 -13.64 -10.40 -10.08
CA GLY A 198 -13.78 -8.99 -10.51
C GLY A 198 -15.23 -8.49 -10.52
N ARG A 199 -16.00 -8.81 -9.48
CA ARG A 199 -17.40 -8.40 -9.32
C ARG A 199 -17.55 -6.97 -8.78
N ILE A 200 -16.50 -6.40 -8.22
CA ILE A 200 -16.45 -5.02 -7.75
C ILE A 200 -15.94 -4.15 -8.90
N GLY A 201 -16.77 -3.23 -9.36
CA GLY A 201 -16.49 -2.38 -10.52
C GLY A 201 -15.48 -1.29 -10.20
N ASN A 202 -15.54 -0.71 -9.00
CA ASN A 202 -14.58 0.30 -8.53
C ASN A 202 -14.01 -0.06 -7.15
N PRO A 203 -13.04 -1.00 -7.07
CA PRO A 203 -12.44 -1.41 -5.81
C PRO A 203 -11.88 -0.24 -4.99
N GLN A 204 -11.18 0.69 -5.64
CA GLN A 204 -10.58 1.84 -4.96
C GLN A 204 -11.63 2.80 -4.40
N GLY A 205 -12.77 2.95 -5.08
CA GLY A 205 -13.91 3.73 -4.60
C GLY A 205 -14.47 3.14 -3.30
N LEU A 206 -14.79 1.84 -3.32
CA LEU A 206 -15.28 1.13 -2.15
C LEU A 206 -14.28 1.22 -0.98
N GLU A 207 -12.99 1.03 -1.26
CA GLU A 207 -11.93 1.15 -0.26
C GLU A 207 -11.90 2.53 0.41
N ASN A 208 -11.91 3.59 -0.39
CA ASN A 208 -11.83 4.96 0.10
C ASN A 208 -13.09 5.38 0.85
N ASP A 209 -14.27 5.02 0.34
CA ASP A 209 -15.56 5.38 0.94
C ASP A 209 -15.69 4.75 2.33
N LEU A 210 -15.32 3.48 2.49
CA LEU A 210 -15.34 2.80 3.78
C LEU A 210 -14.19 3.25 4.70
N ALA A 211 -12.99 3.46 4.17
CA ALA A 211 -11.86 3.97 4.98
C ALA A 211 -12.13 5.38 5.54
N SER A 212 -12.94 6.19 4.84
CA SER A 212 -13.36 7.54 5.30
C SER A 212 -14.18 7.50 6.60
N GLN A 213 -14.71 6.33 6.98
CA GLN A 213 -15.42 6.12 8.25
C GLN A 213 -14.49 6.02 9.47
N SER A 214 -13.17 6.13 9.27
CA SER A 214 -12.18 6.14 10.34
C SER A 214 -12.44 7.27 11.34
N THR A 215 -12.10 7.04 12.60
CA THR A 215 -12.19 8.05 13.66
C THR A 215 -10.86 8.12 14.42
N ASP A 216 -10.74 9.08 15.34
CA ASP A 216 -9.58 9.19 16.23
C ASP A 216 -9.36 7.93 17.11
N TYR A 217 -10.41 7.12 17.29
CA TYR A 217 -10.39 5.94 18.16
C TYR A 217 -10.26 4.62 17.40
N MET A 218 -10.71 4.58 16.14
CA MET A 218 -10.69 3.36 15.32
C MET A 218 -10.30 3.69 13.88
N GLN A 219 -9.16 3.15 13.45
CA GLN A 219 -8.69 3.25 12.06
C GLN A 219 -9.33 2.14 11.21
N ILE A 220 -9.86 2.50 10.04
CA ILE A 220 -10.45 1.54 9.09
C ILE A 220 -9.55 1.47 7.86
N VAL A 221 -9.21 0.24 7.46
CA VAL A 221 -8.47 -0.04 6.24
C VAL A 221 -9.23 -1.11 5.48
N VAL A 222 -9.56 -0.82 4.22
CA VAL A 222 -10.21 -1.78 3.34
C VAL A 222 -9.23 -2.16 2.24
N ILE A 223 -9.15 -3.44 1.91
CA ILE A 223 -8.29 -3.98 0.86
C ILE A 223 -9.10 -4.95 0.03
N VAL A 224 -9.28 -4.63 -1.25
CA VAL A 224 -9.84 -5.53 -2.25
C VAL A 224 -8.70 -6.24 -2.97
N ASN A 225 -8.80 -7.56 -3.13
CA ASN A 225 -7.78 -8.36 -3.83
C ASN A 225 -8.42 -9.51 -4.61
N PRO A 226 -7.96 -9.83 -5.83
CA PRO A 226 -7.03 -9.06 -6.66
C PRO A 226 -7.61 -7.70 -7.11
N LEU A 227 -6.73 -6.78 -7.47
CA LEU A 227 -7.05 -5.55 -8.23
C LEU A 227 -6.90 -5.80 -9.73
#